data_AF-A0A7S1ZI90-F1
#
_entry.id   AF-A0A7S1ZI90-F1
#
_cell.length_a   1.000
_cell.length_b   1.000
_cell.length_c   1.000
_cell.angle_alpha   90.00
_cell.angle_beta   90.00
_cell.angle_gamma   90.00
#
_symmetry.space_group_name_H-M   'P 1'
#
loop_
_entity.id
_entity.type
_entity.pdbx_description
1 polymer ?
#
loop_
_entity_poly.entity_id
_entity_poly.type
_entity_poly.pdbx_seq_one_letter_code
_entity_poly.pdbx_strand_id
1 'polypeptide(L)'
;YDAVLDVCEEIVNLSSVMEELELGPNGGLMYCMEYIERHLNHLIAIIKERTTQTSYLLIDLPGQVELYTHCSCVQNIMARLSKELDLRLCAVQLIDAHYCADAAKFIAAALLSTTTMIRLELPCVNVLSKVDLIGTYGGEGGLAYNLDFFAECQDLDRLVEFLDADPTAVDPSSDPDWEDIADDPEYRRAAERRRGSAFHRRRRRLHERMCEVVDDFSLLSFATLDISDAESVDKANG
;
A
#
# COMPACT_ATOMS: atom_id res chain seq x y z
N TYR A 1 -5.16 11.61 -19.11
CA TYR A 1 -6.63 11.47 -19.31
C TYR A 1 -7.29 12.65 -18.62
N ASP A 2 -8.36 13.19 -19.20
CA ASP A 2 -9.13 14.24 -18.55
C ASP A 2 -10.08 13.60 -17.52
N ALA A 3 -10.15 14.16 -16.31
CA ALA A 3 -10.93 13.58 -15.22
C ALA A 3 -12.41 13.95 -15.40
N VAL A 4 -13.32 12.97 -15.23
CA VAL A 4 -14.77 13.24 -15.31
C VAL A 4 -15.24 14.08 -14.13
N LEU A 5 -14.59 13.92 -12.98
CA LEU A 5 -14.86 14.61 -11.73
C LEU A 5 -13.58 14.67 -10.91
N ASP A 6 -13.17 15.87 -10.51
CA ASP A 6 -12.14 16.06 -9.49
C ASP A 6 -12.80 16.50 -8.18
N VAL A 7 -12.74 15.64 -7.17
CA VAL A 7 -13.36 15.87 -5.86
C VAL A 7 -12.68 17.01 -5.09
N CYS A 8 -11.37 17.20 -5.28
CA CYS A 8 -10.57 18.20 -4.59
C CYS A 8 -10.90 19.62 -5.08
N GLU A 9 -11.28 19.76 -6.35
CA GLU A 9 -11.67 21.03 -6.95
C GLU A 9 -13.17 21.29 -6.88
N GLU A 10 -14.00 20.27 -7.11
CA GLU A 10 -15.46 20.46 -7.27
C GLU A 10 -16.27 20.25 -5.99
N ILE A 11 -15.73 19.58 -4.96
CA ILE A 11 -16.50 19.21 -3.76
C ILE A 11 -15.87 19.73 -2.47
N VAL A 12 -14.63 19.33 -2.18
CA VAL A 12 -13.98 19.69 -0.91
C VAL A 12 -12.47 19.85 -1.10
N ASN A 13 -11.97 21.02 -0.74
CA ASN A 13 -10.54 21.34 -0.84
C ASN A 13 -9.83 21.13 0.51
N LEU A 14 -8.79 20.28 0.52
CA LEU A 14 -8.04 19.95 1.73
C LEU A 14 -7.38 21.18 2.37
N SER A 15 -6.78 22.07 1.57
CA SER A 15 -6.08 23.25 2.08
C SER A 15 -7.04 24.18 2.81
N SER A 16 -8.22 24.43 2.23
CA SER A 16 -9.27 25.25 2.88
C SER A 16 -9.75 24.61 4.19
N VAL A 17 -9.95 23.29 4.22
CA VAL A 17 -10.36 22.56 5.43
C VAL A 17 -9.31 22.66 6.54
N MET A 18 -8.02 22.51 6.18
CA MET A 18 -6.92 22.62 7.14
C MET A 18 -6.83 24.02 7.74
N GLU A 19 -7.01 25.06 6.94
CA GLU A 19 -6.98 26.46 7.39
C GLU A 19 -8.18 26.81 8.27
N GLU A 20 -9.41 26.45 7.85
CA GLU A 20 -10.64 26.82 8.57
C GLU A 20 -10.83 26.06 9.88
N LEU A 21 -10.44 24.79 9.92
CA LEU A 21 -10.65 23.91 11.08
C LEU A 21 -9.39 23.72 11.93
N GLU A 22 -8.29 24.40 11.58
CA GLU A 22 -6.98 24.28 12.24
C GLU A 22 -6.50 22.81 12.35
N LEU A 23 -6.74 22.02 11.30
CA LEU A 23 -6.39 20.61 11.25
C LEU A 23 -5.05 20.38 10.54
N GLY A 24 -4.29 19.38 11.01
CA GLY A 24 -3.14 18.87 10.28
C GLY A 24 -3.55 18.07 9.03
N PRO A 25 -2.60 17.71 8.14
CA PRO A 25 -2.89 17.07 6.86
C PRO A 25 -3.76 15.80 6.95
N ASN A 26 -3.41 14.87 7.86
CA ASN A 26 -4.17 13.62 8.01
C ASN A 26 -5.56 13.86 8.60
N GLY A 27 -5.69 14.80 9.54
CA GLY A 27 -6.98 15.17 10.13
C GLY A 27 -7.90 15.86 9.12
N GLY A 28 -7.34 16.77 8.31
CA GLY A 28 -8.05 17.42 7.21
C GLY A 28 -8.52 16.41 6.18
N LEU A 29 -7.68 15.44 5.80
CA LEU A 29 -8.04 14.41 4.82
C LEU A 29 -9.16 13.49 5.32
N MET A 30 -9.10 13.07 6.60
CA MET A 30 -10.19 12.32 7.23
C MET A 30 -11.50 13.09 7.18
N TYR A 31 -11.45 14.39 7.51
CA TYR A 31 -12.62 15.26 7.43
C TYR A 31 -13.17 15.36 6.00
N CYS A 32 -12.30 15.56 4.99
CA CYS A 32 -12.70 15.60 3.59
C CYS A 32 -13.44 14.31 3.18
N MET A 33 -12.92 13.15 3.58
CA MET A 33 -13.54 11.86 3.27
C MET A 33 -14.90 11.68 3.94
N GLU A 34 -15.04 12.06 5.21
CA GLU A 34 -16.34 12.08 5.89
C GLU A 34 -17.33 13.06 5.25
N TYR A 35 -16.84 14.21 4.79
CA TYR A 35 -17.65 15.20 4.10
C TYR A 35 -18.20 14.64 2.79
N ILE A 36 -17.35 13.96 2.00
CA ILE A 36 -17.74 13.29 0.76
C ILE A 36 -18.79 12.22 1.03
N GLU A 37 -18.60 11.39 2.06
CA GLU A 37 -19.57 10.35 2.45
C GLU A 37 -20.95 10.95 2.73
N ARG A 38 -21.02 12.06 3.47
CA ARG A 38 -22.28 12.76 3.80
C ARG A 38 -22.94 13.38 2.57
N HIS A 39 -22.17 13.83 1.59
CA HIS A 39 -22.66 14.50 0.36
C HIS A 39 -22.67 13.58 -0.87
N LEU A 40 -22.56 12.27 -0.66
CA LEU A 40 -22.38 11.30 -1.75
C LEU A 40 -23.52 11.28 -2.77
N ASN A 41 -24.74 11.72 -2.40
CA ASN A 41 -25.86 11.87 -3.34
C ASN A 41 -25.55 12.87 -4.46
N HIS A 42 -24.85 13.96 -4.13
CA HIS A 42 -24.46 14.97 -5.10
C HIS A 42 -23.42 14.41 -6.08
N LEU A 43 -22.41 13.72 -5.55
CA LEU A 43 -21.38 13.06 -6.33
C LEU A 43 -21.97 12.02 -7.30
N ILE A 44 -22.91 11.18 -6.84
CA ILE A 44 -23.61 10.21 -7.68
C ILE A 44 -24.39 10.90 -8.82
N ALA A 45 -25.05 12.03 -8.54
CA ALA A 45 -25.80 12.77 -9.56
C ALA A 45 -24.86 13.30 -10.66
N ILE A 46 -23.72 13.89 -10.27
CA ILE A 46 -22.70 14.36 -11.22
C ILE A 46 -22.17 13.21 -12.07
N ILE A 47 -21.84 12.07 -11.46
CA ILE A 47 -21.38 10.88 -12.21
C ILE A 47 -22.46 10.43 -13.20
N LYS A 48 -23.73 10.33 -12.79
CA LYS A 48 -24.83 9.92 -13.68
C LYS A 48 -25.04 10.87 -14.86
N GLU A 49 -24.81 12.17 -14.67
CA GLU A 49 -24.94 13.18 -15.72
C GLU A 49 -23.78 13.11 -16.72
N ARG A 50 -22.56 12.91 -16.21
CA ARG A 50 -21.33 12.98 -17.02
C ARG A 50 -20.87 11.64 -17.61
N THR A 51 -21.43 10.52 -17.16
CA THR A 51 -21.06 9.18 -17.64
C THR A 51 -22.18 8.50 -18.43
N THR A 52 -21.79 7.55 -19.28
CA THR A 52 -22.74 6.73 -20.06
C THR A 52 -22.76 5.30 -19.53
N GLN A 53 -23.79 4.53 -19.85
CA GLN A 53 -23.92 3.13 -19.40
C GLN A 53 -22.84 2.17 -19.93
N THR A 54 -21.96 2.61 -20.83
CA THR A 54 -20.88 1.80 -21.42
C THR A 54 -19.48 2.21 -20.95
N SER A 55 -19.39 3.01 -19.89
CA SER A 55 -18.12 3.55 -19.39
C SER A 55 -17.56 2.72 -18.23
N TYR A 56 -16.24 2.52 -18.21
CA TYR A 56 -15.52 2.09 -17.00
C TYR A 56 -15.21 3.29 -16.13
N LEU A 57 -15.38 3.16 -14.82
CA LEU A 57 -15.04 4.18 -13.85
C LEU A 57 -13.74 3.78 -13.13
N LEU A 58 -12.70 4.58 -13.33
CA LEU A 58 -11.48 4.51 -12.54
C LEU A 58 -11.60 5.52 -11.40
N ILE A 59 -11.52 5.03 -10.16
CA ILE A 59 -11.60 5.86 -8.96
C ILE A 59 -10.20 5.91 -8.36
N ASP A 60 -9.57 7.07 -8.43
CA ASP A 60 -8.32 7.31 -7.73
C ASP A 60 -8.63 7.72 -6.29
N LEU A 61 -8.09 6.98 -5.33
CA LEU A 61 -8.33 7.20 -3.90
C LEU A 61 -7.06 7.71 -3.21
N PRO A 62 -7.18 8.49 -2.12
CA PRO A 62 -6.00 8.98 -1.42
C PRO A 62 -5.14 7.82 -0.88
N GLY A 63 -3.82 7.97 -0.94
CA GLY A 63 -2.85 6.94 -0.55
C GLY A 63 -2.60 6.77 0.96
N GLN A 64 -3.29 7.52 1.83
CA GLN A 64 -3.08 7.46 3.27
C GLN A 64 -3.72 6.20 3.87
N VAL A 65 -2.93 5.38 4.58
CA VAL A 65 -3.35 4.06 5.07
C VAL A 65 -4.44 4.14 6.15
N GLU A 66 -4.51 5.25 6.88
CA GLU A 66 -5.48 5.49 7.96
C GLU A 66 -6.93 5.48 7.44
N LEU A 67 -7.13 5.86 6.18
CA LEU A 67 -8.46 5.83 5.53
C LEU A 67 -9.01 4.41 5.38
N TYR A 68 -8.12 3.42 5.24
CA TYR A 68 -8.48 2.02 5.01
C TYR A 68 -8.40 1.18 6.29
N THR A 69 -7.67 1.66 7.29
CA THR A 69 -7.40 0.95 8.55
C THR A 69 -8.12 1.51 9.78
N HIS A 70 -8.64 2.74 9.75
CA HIS A 70 -9.34 3.32 10.89
C HIS A 70 -10.69 3.96 10.54
N CYS A 71 -10.88 4.45 9.30
CA CYS A 71 -12.18 4.94 8.79
C CYS A 71 -12.98 3.78 8.17
N SER A 72 -14.32 3.83 8.27
CA SER A 72 -15.23 3.03 7.41
C SER A 72 -15.69 3.82 6.18
N CYS A 73 -15.18 5.03 6.00
CA CYS A 73 -15.70 6.03 5.09
C CYS A 73 -15.56 5.58 3.62
N VAL A 74 -14.38 5.04 3.27
CA VAL A 74 -14.13 4.45 1.94
C VAL A 74 -15.08 3.28 1.68
N GLN A 75 -15.20 2.35 2.62
CA GLN A 75 -16.10 1.18 2.50
C GLN A 75 -17.55 1.63 2.24
N ASN A 76 -18.05 2.59 3.04
CA ASN A 76 -19.40 3.11 2.91
C ASN A 76 -19.62 3.82 1.56
N ILE A 77 -18.65 4.62 1.11
CA ILE A 77 -18.70 5.29 -0.19
C ILE A 77 -18.74 4.25 -1.31
N MET A 78 -17.85 3.26 -1.31
CA MET A 78 -17.80 2.22 -2.34
C MET A 78 -19.07 1.37 -2.38
N ALA A 79 -19.59 0.95 -1.23
CA ALA A 79 -20.83 0.17 -1.15
C ALA A 79 -22.04 0.94 -1.69
N ARG A 80 -22.13 2.23 -1.35
CA ARG A 80 -23.15 3.15 -1.87
C ARG A 80 -23.02 3.36 -3.38
N LEU A 81 -21.82 3.62 -3.89
CA LEU A 81 -21.56 3.80 -5.32
C LEU A 81 -21.92 2.55 -6.10
N SER A 82 -21.48 1.37 -5.64
CA SER A 82 -21.81 0.08 -6.27
C SER A 82 -23.32 -0.11 -6.38
N LYS A 83 -24.08 0.17 -5.32
CA LYS A 83 -25.53 0.00 -5.31
C LYS A 83 -26.28 1.04 -6.16
N GLU A 84 -25.93 2.32 -6.06
CA GLU A 84 -26.67 3.43 -6.67
C GLU A 84 -26.39 3.61 -8.17
N LEU A 85 -25.22 3.15 -8.62
CA LEU A 85 -24.76 3.20 -10.00
C LEU A 85 -24.75 1.82 -10.67
N ASP A 86 -25.16 0.75 -9.95
CA ASP A 86 -25.14 -0.64 -10.41
C ASP A 86 -23.74 -1.07 -10.92
N LEU A 87 -22.69 -0.69 -10.18
CA LEU A 87 -21.30 -0.96 -10.54
C LEU A 87 -20.82 -2.27 -9.93
N ARG A 88 -20.08 -3.02 -10.74
CA ARG A 88 -19.23 -4.12 -10.28
C ARG A 88 -17.85 -3.57 -9.97
N LEU A 89 -17.58 -3.28 -8.71
CA LEU A 89 -16.31 -2.72 -8.26
C LEU A 89 -15.27 -3.83 -8.02
N CYS A 90 -14.01 -3.52 -8.34
CA CYS A 90 -12.84 -4.28 -7.96
C CYS A 90 -11.79 -3.28 -7.48
N ALA A 91 -11.16 -3.57 -6.34
CA ALA A 91 -10.08 -2.76 -5.81
C ALA A 91 -8.74 -3.25 -6.36
N VAL A 92 -7.92 -2.34 -6.87
CA VAL A 92 -6.54 -2.67 -7.27
C VAL A 92 -5.61 -2.09 -6.22
N GLN A 93 -4.93 -2.96 -5.48
CA GLN A 93 -4.00 -2.54 -4.44
C GLN A 93 -2.57 -2.60 -4.97
N LEU A 94 -1.92 -1.45 -5.07
CA LEU A 94 -0.53 -1.35 -5.50
C LEU A 94 0.41 -1.40 -4.29
N ILE A 95 1.39 -2.31 -4.33
CA ILE A 95 2.54 -2.34 -3.41
C ILE A 95 3.80 -2.10 -4.21
N ASP A 96 4.70 -1.27 -3.69
CA ASP A 96 5.98 -1.02 -4.34
C ASP A 96 6.91 -2.25 -4.23
N ALA A 97 7.54 -2.66 -5.32
CA ALA A 97 8.50 -3.77 -5.33
C ALA A 97 9.67 -3.54 -4.36
N HIS A 98 9.98 -2.28 -4.00
CA HIS A 98 10.96 -1.94 -2.98
C HIS A 98 10.71 -2.62 -1.62
N TYR A 99 9.44 -2.91 -1.27
CA TYR A 99 9.12 -3.61 -0.03
C TYR A 99 9.70 -5.03 0.01
N CYS A 100 9.96 -5.66 -1.14
CA CYS A 100 10.56 -7.00 -1.22
C CYS A 100 12.05 -7.01 -0.83
N ALA A 101 12.71 -5.85 -0.81
CA ALA A 101 14.12 -5.76 -0.42
C ALA A 101 14.37 -6.01 1.07
N ASP A 102 13.33 -5.90 1.91
CA ASP A 102 13.43 -6.09 3.34
C ASP A 102 12.28 -6.98 3.85
N ALA A 103 12.63 -8.05 4.56
CA ALA A 103 11.68 -9.03 5.07
C ALA A 103 10.62 -8.41 6.01
N ALA A 104 11.01 -7.48 6.88
CA ALA A 104 10.09 -6.85 7.82
C ALA A 104 9.12 -5.90 7.10
N LYS A 105 9.63 -5.12 6.13
CA LYS A 105 8.83 -4.25 5.27
C LYS A 105 7.82 -5.07 4.46
N PHE A 106 8.23 -6.17 3.85
CA PHE A 106 7.35 -7.04 3.07
C PHE A 106 6.24 -7.64 3.92
N ILE A 107 6.56 -8.25 5.08
CA ILE A 107 5.56 -8.84 5.98
C ILE A 107 4.55 -7.79 6.44
N ALA A 108 4.99 -6.58 6.77
CA ALA A 108 4.10 -5.48 7.14
C ALA A 108 3.17 -5.08 5.99
N ALA A 109 3.69 -5.00 4.76
CA ALA A 109 2.90 -4.69 3.57
C ALA A 109 1.87 -5.80 3.26
N ALA A 110 2.26 -7.07 3.39
CA ALA A 110 1.37 -8.21 3.18
C ALA A 110 0.20 -8.22 4.18
N LEU A 111 0.47 -7.95 5.46
CA LEU A 111 -0.57 -7.83 6.49
C LEU A 111 -1.50 -6.63 6.26
N LEU A 112 -0.93 -5.48 5.88
CA LEU A 112 -1.72 -4.29 5.57
C LEU A 112 -2.67 -4.58 4.40
N SER A 113 -2.20 -5.31 3.39
CA SER A 113 -2.99 -5.69 2.22
C SER A 113 -4.11 -6.63 2.59
N THR A 114 -3.80 -7.70 3.32
CA THR A 114 -4.79 -8.63 3.85
C THR A 114 -5.85 -7.89 4.69
N THR A 115 -5.42 -6.95 5.52
CA THR A 115 -6.33 -6.12 6.34
C THR A 115 -7.23 -5.24 5.47
N THR A 116 -6.68 -4.58 4.47
CA THR A 116 -7.44 -3.72 3.54
C THR A 116 -8.44 -4.53 2.72
N MET A 117 -8.07 -5.72 2.24
CA MET A 117 -8.96 -6.64 1.54
C MET A 117 -10.19 -7.00 2.38
N ILE A 118 -9.98 -7.38 3.64
CA ILE A 118 -11.08 -7.74 4.56
C ILE A 118 -11.99 -6.55 4.81
N ARG A 119 -11.43 -5.34 4.96
CA ARG A 119 -12.20 -4.15 5.36
C ARG A 119 -12.95 -3.49 4.21
N LEU A 120 -12.41 -3.53 3.00
CA LEU A 120 -13.09 -2.96 1.84
C LEU A 120 -14.28 -3.82 1.38
N GLU A 121 -14.29 -5.12 1.72
CA GLU A 121 -15.34 -6.06 1.30
C GLU A 121 -15.53 -6.09 -0.23
N LEU A 122 -14.46 -5.82 -0.98
CA LEU A 122 -14.43 -5.85 -2.44
C LEU A 122 -13.47 -6.95 -2.92
N PRO A 123 -13.71 -7.52 -4.12
CA PRO A 123 -12.68 -8.29 -4.81
C PRO A 123 -11.45 -7.41 -5.00
N CYS A 124 -10.30 -7.83 -4.46
CA CYS A 124 -9.05 -7.09 -4.58
C CYS A 124 -8.07 -7.84 -5.49
N VAL A 125 -7.47 -7.09 -6.42
CA VAL A 125 -6.28 -7.52 -7.17
C VAL A 125 -5.10 -6.80 -6.54
N ASN A 126 -4.21 -7.56 -5.91
CA ASN A 126 -2.98 -6.96 -5.39
C ASN A 126 -1.91 -7.00 -6.49
N VAL A 127 -1.15 -5.92 -6.62
CA VAL A 127 -0.14 -5.76 -7.66
C VAL A 127 1.17 -5.32 -7.03
N LEU A 128 2.24 -6.05 -7.31
CA LEU A 128 3.60 -5.55 -7.09
C LEU A 128 3.95 -4.62 -8.25
N SER A 129 4.03 -3.34 -7.95
CA SER A 129 4.36 -2.26 -8.87
C SER A 129 5.86 -1.97 -8.89
N LYS A 130 6.34 -1.33 -9.96
CA LYS A 130 7.75 -0.95 -10.14
C LYS A 130 8.72 -2.13 -10.10
N VAL A 131 8.29 -3.28 -10.61
CA VAL A 131 9.12 -4.50 -10.62
C VAL A 131 10.37 -4.33 -11.49
N ASP A 132 10.33 -3.44 -12.49
CA ASP A 132 11.46 -3.03 -13.30
C ASP A 132 12.63 -2.47 -12.47
N LEU A 133 12.33 -1.83 -11.33
CA LEU A 133 13.34 -1.24 -10.45
C LEU A 133 13.93 -2.25 -9.46
N ILE A 134 13.45 -3.50 -9.43
CA ILE A 134 13.85 -4.44 -8.38
C ILE A 134 15.33 -4.81 -8.43
N GLY A 135 15.94 -4.80 -9.62
CA GLY A 135 17.37 -4.99 -9.79
C GLY A 135 18.23 -3.90 -9.12
N THR A 136 17.62 -2.76 -8.75
CA THR A 136 18.29 -1.67 -8.05
C THR A 136 18.12 -1.73 -6.53
N TYR A 137 17.20 -2.55 -6.01
CA TYR A 137 16.82 -2.52 -4.58
C TYR A 137 17.56 -3.55 -3.69
N GLY A 138 18.34 -4.46 -4.28
CA GLY A 138 19.00 -5.56 -3.54
C GLY A 138 20.47 -5.36 -3.17
N GLY A 139 21.07 -4.20 -3.47
CA GLY A 139 22.52 -3.99 -3.29
C GLY A 139 23.38 -5.05 -4.00
N GLU A 140 24.62 -5.28 -3.53
CA GLU A 140 25.53 -6.31 -4.08
C GLU A 140 25.02 -7.77 -3.89
N GLY A 141 24.05 -7.99 -3.00
CA GLY A 141 23.54 -9.32 -2.62
C GLY A 141 22.25 -9.75 -3.32
N GLY A 142 21.53 -8.84 -3.98
CA GLY A 142 20.22 -9.11 -4.56
C GLY A 142 19.11 -9.33 -3.50
N LEU A 143 17.92 -9.71 -3.97
CA LEU A 143 16.80 -10.07 -3.09
C LEU A 143 17.08 -11.41 -2.39
N ALA A 144 16.51 -11.59 -1.18
CA ALA A 144 16.58 -12.86 -0.45
C ALA A 144 15.95 -14.03 -1.22
N TYR A 145 14.91 -13.76 -2.01
CA TYR A 145 14.17 -14.72 -2.82
C TYR A 145 13.84 -14.15 -4.21
N ASN A 146 13.40 -15.00 -5.13
CA ASN A 146 12.92 -14.57 -6.44
C ASN A 146 11.57 -13.82 -6.30
N LEU A 147 11.19 -13.09 -7.36
CA LEU A 147 9.92 -12.39 -7.43
C LEU A 147 8.71 -13.31 -7.24
N ASP A 148 8.78 -14.54 -7.76
CA ASP A 148 7.67 -15.49 -7.66
C ASP A 148 7.33 -15.80 -6.20
N PHE A 149 8.33 -15.92 -5.33
CA PHE A 149 8.12 -16.10 -3.89
C PHE A 149 7.30 -14.96 -3.27
N PHE A 150 7.67 -13.71 -3.58
CA PHE A 150 6.94 -12.54 -3.08
C PHE A 150 5.57 -12.38 -3.75
N ALA A 151 5.43 -12.79 -5.01
CA ALA A 151 4.18 -12.72 -5.74
C ALA A 151 3.16 -13.76 -5.23
N GLU A 152 3.61 -14.97 -4.94
CA GLU A 152 2.77 -16.07 -4.49
C GLU A 152 2.39 -15.93 -3.00
N CYS A 153 3.20 -15.25 -2.19
CA CYS A 153 2.98 -15.08 -0.75
C CYS A 153 2.74 -16.40 0.00
N GLN A 154 3.55 -17.42 -0.31
CA GLN A 154 3.52 -18.72 0.36
C GLN A 154 4.79 -18.94 1.16
N ASP A 155 4.69 -19.69 2.25
CA ASP A 155 5.79 -20.01 3.16
C ASP A 155 6.52 -18.74 3.65
N LEU A 156 5.76 -17.72 4.07
CA LEU A 156 6.30 -16.44 4.53
C LEU A 156 7.09 -16.57 5.84
N ASP A 157 6.93 -17.67 6.57
CA ASP A 157 7.75 -18.03 7.72
C ASP A 157 9.25 -18.11 7.38
N ARG A 158 9.58 -18.43 6.12
CA ARG A 158 10.97 -18.44 5.62
C ARG A 158 11.63 -17.05 5.62
N LEU A 159 10.85 -15.97 5.57
CA LEU A 159 11.37 -14.60 5.71
C LEU A 159 11.78 -14.28 7.14
N VAL A 160 11.30 -15.03 8.14
CA VAL A 160 11.63 -14.79 9.56
C VAL A 160 13.12 -14.95 9.82
N GLU A 161 13.81 -15.83 9.08
CA GLU A 161 15.27 -15.99 9.17
C GLU A 161 16.05 -14.76 8.69
N PHE A 162 15.44 -13.97 7.80
CA PHE A 162 16.00 -12.75 7.24
C PHE A 162 15.59 -11.49 8.01
N LEU A 163 14.73 -11.60 9.03
CA LEU A 163 14.41 -10.47 9.93
C LEU A 163 15.58 -10.08 10.84
N ASP A 164 16.51 -11.02 11.07
CA ASP A 164 17.74 -10.78 11.82
C ASP A 164 18.87 -10.25 10.91
N ALA A 165 18.67 -10.25 9.58
CA ALA A 165 19.59 -9.61 8.63
C ALA A 165 19.35 -8.10 8.67
N ASP A 166 20.44 -7.32 8.68
CA ASP A 166 20.38 -5.89 8.95
C ASP A 166 19.65 -5.12 7.83
N PRO A 167 18.47 -4.50 8.09
CA PRO A 167 17.75 -3.64 7.15
C PRO A 167 18.56 -2.42 6.68
N THR A 168 19.60 -2.05 7.44
CA THR A 168 20.44 -0.87 7.23
C THR A 168 21.72 -1.17 6.46
N ALA A 169 21.86 -2.35 5.86
CA ALA A 169 22.62 -2.47 4.62
C ALA A 169 21.85 -1.79 3.46
N VAL A 170 21.42 -0.54 3.68
CA VAL A 170 20.86 0.34 2.65
C VAL A 170 22.02 0.72 1.76
N ASP A 171 21.86 0.51 0.46
CA ASP A 171 22.79 1.00 -0.56
C ASP A 171 23.01 2.51 -0.36
N PRO A 172 24.24 2.95 -0.07
CA PRO A 172 24.56 4.35 0.17
C PRO A 172 24.15 5.31 -0.95
N SER A 173 23.79 4.80 -2.14
CA SER A 173 23.42 5.64 -3.28
C SER A 173 21.98 6.14 -3.32
N SER A 174 21.09 5.74 -2.41
CA SER A 174 19.65 6.09 -2.52
C SER A 174 19.25 7.46 -1.95
N ASP A 175 20.10 8.10 -1.15
CA ASP A 175 19.82 9.40 -0.53
C ASP A 175 21.13 10.21 -0.39
N PRO A 176 21.28 11.38 -1.04
CA PRO A 176 22.53 12.16 -1.03
C PRO A 176 22.99 12.62 0.36
N ASP A 177 22.06 12.71 1.32
CA ASP A 177 22.35 13.13 2.69
C ASP A 177 22.67 11.92 3.61
N TRP A 178 22.67 10.70 3.08
CA TRP A 178 22.90 9.46 3.85
C TRP A 178 24.34 9.24 4.29
N GLU A 179 25.33 9.67 3.50
CA GLU A 179 26.75 9.53 3.87
C GLU A 179 27.05 10.22 5.22
N ASP A 180 26.41 11.36 5.50
CA ASP A 180 26.57 12.11 6.76
C ASP A 180 25.92 11.43 7.97
N ILE A 181 24.82 10.67 7.76
CA ILE A 181 24.07 9.99 8.84
C ILE A 181 24.65 8.60 9.15
N ALA A 182 25.08 7.86 8.14
CA ALA A 182 25.68 6.53 8.31
C ALA A 182 27.03 6.60 9.03
N ASP A 183 27.76 7.71 8.87
CA ASP A 183 29.00 7.95 9.59
C ASP A 183 28.80 8.46 11.03
N ASP A 184 27.58 8.82 11.43
CA ASP A 184 27.28 9.31 12.77
C ASP A 184 27.64 8.25 13.85
N PRO A 185 28.51 8.58 14.82
CA PRO A 185 28.94 7.64 15.85
C PRO A 185 27.82 7.19 16.79
N GLU A 186 26.78 7.99 16.97
CA GLU A 186 25.60 7.66 17.78
C GLU A 186 24.65 6.73 17.02
N TYR A 187 24.49 6.91 15.71
CA TYR A 187 23.76 6.01 14.81
C TYR A 187 24.39 4.62 14.79
N ARG A 188 25.72 4.52 14.59
CA ARG A 188 26.45 3.24 14.62
C ARG A 188 26.29 2.52 15.96
N ARG A 189 26.36 3.25 17.07
CA ARG A 189 26.13 2.70 18.42
C ARG A 189 24.69 2.22 18.63
N ALA A 190 23.70 2.90 18.05
CA ALA A 190 22.29 2.49 18.12
C ALA A 190 22.03 1.22 17.29
N ALA A 191 22.63 1.11 16.10
CA ALA A 191 22.60 -0.07 15.26
C ALA A 191 23.26 -1.28 15.95
N GLU A 192 24.45 -1.10 16.53
CA GLU A 192 25.14 -2.16 17.30
C GLU A 192 24.34 -2.63 18.53
N ARG A 193 23.68 -1.72 19.25
CA ARG A 193 22.77 -2.07 20.37
C ARG A 193 21.54 -2.85 19.91
N ARG A 194 21.01 -2.56 18.72
CA ARG A 194 19.85 -3.30 18.15
C ARG A 194 20.23 -4.74 17.81
N ARG A 195 21.36 -4.96 17.13
CA ARG A 195 21.87 -6.28 16.71
C ARG A 195 22.02 -7.27 17.89
N GLY A 196 22.36 -6.78 19.09
CA GLY A 196 22.52 -7.62 20.29
C GLY A 196 21.26 -7.79 21.16
N SER A 197 20.17 -7.09 20.87
CA SER A 197 19.07 -6.93 21.82
C SER A 197 18.20 -8.19 21.95
N ALA A 198 17.98 -8.63 23.20
CA ALA A 198 17.04 -9.72 23.55
C ALA A 198 15.60 -9.45 23.07
N PHE A 199 15.28 -8.18 22.77
CA PHE A 199 14.01 -7.73 22.23
C PHE A 199 13.70 -8.30 20.84
N HIS A 200 14.70 -8.44 19.96
CA HIS A 200 14.52 -9.01 18.62
C HIS A 200 14.29 -10.53 18.69
N ARG A 201 15.12 -11.25 19.44
CA ARG A 201 14.92 -12.70 19.72
C ARG A 201 13.57 -13.01 20.36
N ARG A 202 13.07 -12.15 21.24
CA ARG A 202 11.76 -12.32 21.89
C ARG A 202 10.58 -12.16 20.92
N ARG A 203 10.76 -11.43 19.82
CA ARG A 203 9.69 -11.09 18.86
C ARG A 203 9.67 -11.99 17.62
N ARG A 204 10.58 -12.94 17.47
CA ARG A 204 10.56 -13.94 16.40
C ARG A 204 9.21 -14.64 16.31
N ARG A 205 8.72 -15.13 17.47
CA ARG A 205 7.41 -15.78 17.59
C ARG A 205 6.24 -14.88 17.17
N LEU A 206 6.34 -13.56 17.29
CA LEU A 206 5.30 -12.63 16.83
C LEU A 206 5.27 -12.59 15.29
N HIS A 207 6.44 -12.50 14.65
CA HIS A 207 6.54 -12.45 13.20
C HIS A 207 6.14 -13.79 12.56
N GLU A 208 6.50 -14.92 13.17
CA GLU A 208 6.00 -16.23 12.75
C GLU A 208 4.46 -16.26 12.74
N ARG A 209 3.81 -15.74 13.79
CA ARG A 209 2.34 -15.64 13.83
C ARG A 209 1.77 -14.66 12.82
N MET A 210 2.52 -13.61 12.46
CA MET A 210 2.12 -12.66 11.42
C MET A 210 2.14 -13.33 10.03
N CYS A 211 3.18 -14.12 9.74
CA CYS A 211 3.27 -14.90 8.52
C CYS A 211 2.16 -15.96 8.46
N GLU A 212 1.96 -16.72 9.54
CA GLU A 212 0.88 -17.71 9.65
C GLU A 212 -0.49 -17.08 9.35
N VAL A 213 -0.76 -15.86 9.82
CA VAL A 213 -2.01 -15.17 9.49
C VAL A 213 -2.12 -14.91 7.98
N VAL A 214 -1.10 -14.37 7.33
CA VAL A 214 -1.17 -14.12 5.88
C VAL A 214 -1.37 -15.44 5.10
N ASP A 215 -0.62 -16.48 5.46
CA ASP A 215 -0.67 -17.79 4.81
C ASP A 215 -2.03 -18.49 5.04
N ASP A 216 -2.54 -18.49 6.28
CA ASP A 216 -3.82 -19.14 6.66
C ASP A 216 -5.02 -18.49 5.95
N PHE A 217 -4.98 -17.17 5.75
CA PHE A 217 -6.03 -16.52 4.98
C PHE A 217 -5.94 -16.89 3.50
N SER A 218 -4.77 -17.21 2.94
CA SER A 218 -4.57 -17.63 1.53
C SER A 218 -5.28 -16.72 0.51
N LEU A 219 -5.56 -15.48 0.91
CA LEU A 219 -6.25 -14.47 0.11
C LEU A 219 -5.27 -13.62 -0.70
N LEU A 220 -4.00 -13.65 -0.32
CA LEU A 220 -3.00 -12.72 -0.83
C LEU A 220 -2.16 -13.41 -1.90
N SER A 221 -2.26 -12.91 -3.12
CA SER A 221 -1.28 -13.10 -4.18
C SER A 221 -1.16 -11.77 -4.92
N PHE A 222 -0.01 -11.57 -5.57
CA PHE A 222 0.28 -10.37 -6.33
C PHE A 222 0.47 -10.69 -7.80
N ALA A 223 -0.20 -9.93 -8.66
CA ALA A 223 0.22 -9.79 -10.05
C ALA A 223 1.48 -8.91 -10.10
N THR A 224 2.45 -9.24 -10.94
CA THR A 224 3.64 -8.42 -11.17
C THR A 224 3.37 -7.45 -12.32
N LEU A 225 3.68 -6.16 -12.11
CA LEU A 225 3.55 -5.13 -13.15
C LEU A 225 4.93 -4.55 -13.48
N ASP A 226 5.39 -4.81 -14.70
CA ASP A 226 6.59 -4.24 -15.30
C ASP A 226 6.18 -3.39 -16.52
N ILE A 227 6.37 -2.07 -16.42
CA ILE A 227 5.99 -1.13 -17.49
C ILE A 227 6.85 -1.27 -18.76
N SER A 228 7.97 -1.98 -18.67
CA SER A 228 8.89 -2.24 -19.78
C SER A 228 8.61 -3.55 -20.52
N ASP A 229 7.82 -4.45 -19.92
CA ASP A 229 7.42 -5.72 -20.51
C ASP A 229 5.91 -5.75 -20.82
N ALA A 230 5.58 -5.75 -22.12
CA ALA A 230 4.22 -5.76 -22.61
C ALA A 230 3.44 -7.03 -22.21
N GLU A 231 4.11 -8.17 -21.97
CA GLU A 231 3.44 -9.41 -21.54
C GLU A 231 3.01 -9.37 -20.06
N SER A 232 3.69 -8.58 -19.22
CA SER A 232 3.31 -8.39 -17.81
C SER A 232 2.00 -7.60 -17.67
N VAL A 233 1.79 -6.64 -18.59
CA VAL A 233 0.56 -5.83 -18.69
C VAL A 233 -0.63 -6.71 -19.08
N ASP A 234 -0.43 -7.70 -19.95
CA ASP A 234 -1.49 -8.62 -20.39
C ASP A 234 -1.90 -9.63 -19.31
N LYS A 235 -0.99 -10.05 -18.41
CA LYS A 235 -1.34 -10.90 -17.24
C LYS A 235 -2.16 -10.17 -16.18
N ALA A 236 -1.98 -8.85 -16.03
CA ALA A 236 -2.78 -8.03 -15.12
C ALA A 236 -4.18 -7.70 -15.67
N ASN A 237 -4.41 -7.92 -16.98
CA ASN A 237 -5.68 -7.69 -17.67
C ASN A 237 -6.59 -8.95 -17.75
N GLY A 238 -6.20 -10.07 -17.12
CA GLY A 238 -6.89 -11.36 -17.16
C GLY A 238 -7.84 -11.62 -16.01
#